data_AF-A0A845JZF8-F1
#
_entry.id   AF-A0A845JZF8-F1
#
_cell.length_a   1.000
_cell.length_b   1.000
_cell.length_c   1.000
_cell.angle_alpha   90.00
_cell.angle_beta   90.00
_cell.angle_gamma   90.00
#
_symmetry.space_group_name_H-M   'P 1'
#
loop_
_entity.id
_entity.type
_entity.pdbx_description
1 polymer ?
#
loop_
_entity_poly.entity_id
_entity_poly.type
_entity_poly.pdbx_seq_one_letter_code
_entity_poly.pdbx_strand_id
1 'polypeptide(L)'
;MEQNDNDTRLDLFFEMFDAVEEDISQLTSDDNEDATEIGGYECLFISFSNLRLYCENSGIDLEQIEDQFQALKESPEESSAFAIQEDLVETNEVVNFCKLLEQVENSLTAFEKRCENSDEVFDEWACVFIMYSYLRNYCVKEEVDFENLQQEISNLHAEMEKDEKET
;
A
#
# COMPACT_ATOMS: atom_id res chain seq x y z
N MET A 1 1.71 24.00 21.84
CA MET A 1 0.59 23.36 21.14
C MET A 1 1.22 22.17 20.47
N GLU A 2 1.16 21.03 21.16
CA GLU A 2 1.54 19.73 20.59
C GLU A 2 0.46 19.43 19.55
N GLN A 3 0.81 19.57 18.28
CA GLN A 3 0.12 18.79 17.25
C GLN A 3 0.35 17.34 17.65
N ASN A 4 -0.72 16.59 17.89
CA ASN A 4 -0.65 15.26 18.49
C ASN A 4 0.24 14.40 17.59
N ASP A 5 1.27 13.73 18.12
CA ASP A 5 2.25 12.96 17.31
C ASP A 5 1.57 11.98 16.34
N ASN A 6 0.36 11.52 16.68
CA ASN A 6 -0.49 10.69 15.82
C ASN A 6 -1.05 11.44 14.60
N ASP A 7 -1.48 12.69 14.74
CA ASP A 7 -2.05 13.48 13.64
C ASP A 7 -0.96 13.72 12.59
N THR A 8 0.25 14.07 13.02
CA THR A 8 1.40 14.23 12.11
C THR A 8 1.79 12.93 11.40
N ARG A 9 1.70 11.78 12.07
CA ARG A 9 1.97 10.48 11.46
C ARG A 9 0.93 10.11 10.41
N LEU A 10 -0.35 10.34 10.72
CA LEU A 10 -1.44 10.14 9.77
C LEU A 10 -1.31 11.06 8.56
N ASP A 11 -0.98 12.34 8.77
CA ASP A 11 -0.72 13.29 7.67
C ASP A 11 0.38 12.73 6.74
N LEU A 12 1.49 12.24 7.29
CA LEU A 12 2.57 11.62 6.51
C LEU A 12 2.14 10.33 5.79
N PHE A 13 1.27 9.51 6.40
CA PHE A 13 0.73 8.32 5.76
C PHE A 13 -0.07 8.69 4.51
N PHE A 14 -0.97 9.67 4.65
CA PHE A 14 -1.81 10.12 3.54
C PHE A 14 -1.00 10.84 2.46
N GLU A 15 0.02 11.61 2.82
CA GLU A 15 0.96 12.18 1.85
C GLU A 15 1.67 11.07 1.03
N MET A 16 2.06 9.97 1.66
CA MET A 16 2.64 8.81 0.95
C MET A 16 1.60 8.12 0.06
N PHE A 17 0.38 7.94 0.55
CA PHE A 17 -0.70 7.31 -0.23
C PHE A 17 -1.03 8.14 -1.48
N ASP A 18 -1.19 9.46 -1.34
CA ASP A 18 -1.44 10.39 -2.43
C ASP A 18 -0.28 10.39 -3.44
N ALA A 19 0.98 10.31 -2.97
CA ALA A 19 2.15 10.23 -3.85
C ALA A 19 2.15 8.94 -4.69
N VAL A 20 1.71 7.80 -4.13
CA VAL A 20 1.57 6.55 -4.88
C VAL A 20 0.52 6.69 -5.98
N GLU A 21 -0.62 7.30 -5.69
CA GLU A 21 -1.66 7.58 -6.69
C GLU A 21 -1.15 8.52 -7.78
N GLU A 22 -0.41 9.56 -7.40
CA GLU A 22 0.19 10.51 -8.33
C GLU A 22 1.20 9.82 -9.24
N ASP A 23 2.15 9.05 -8.69
CA ASP A 23 3.16 8.31 -9.45
C ASP A 23 2.50 7.39 -10.50
N ILE A 24 1.49 6.61 -10.10
CA ILE A 24 0.77 5.72 -11.02
C ILE A 24 0.03 6.53 -12.09
N SER A 25 -0.59 7.67 -11.73
CA SER A 25 -1.30 8.51 -12.69
C SER A 25 -0.36 9.16 -13.73
N GLN A 26 0.82 9.62 -13.31
CA GLN A 26 1.81 10.22 -14.21
C GLN A 26 2.31 9.19 -15.22
N LEU A 27 2.58 7.98 -14.73
CA LEU A 27 3.08 6.86 -15.51
C LEU A 27 2.07 6.35 -16.55
N THR A 28 0.78 6.61 -16.34
CA THR A 28 -0.33 6.11 -17.15
C THR A 28 -1.02 7.20 -17.96
N SER A 29 -0.47 8.42 -17.91
CA SER A 29 -0.97 9.56 -18.67
C SER A 29 -0.66 9.43 -20.17
N ASP A 30 -1.66 9.76 -21.02
CA ASP A 30 -1.54 9.75 -22.49
C ASP A 30 -0.41 10.68 -23.03
N ASP A 31 0.07 11.60 -22.19
CA ASP A 31 1.14 12.57 -22.50
C ASP A 31 2.55 11.99 -22.29
N ASN A 32 2.68 10.78 -21.75
CA ASN A 32 3.97 10.11 -21.55
C ASN A 32 4.41 9.37 -22.84
N GLU A 33 5.12 10.07 -23.74
CA GLU A 33 5.63 9.51 -25.01
C GLU A 33 6.60 8.32 -24.81
N ASP A 34 7.19 8.19 -23.62
CA ASP A 34 8.09 7.10 -23.20
C ASP A 34 7.38 6.08 -22.29
N ALA A 35 6.03 6.05 -22.26
CA ALA A 35 5.27 5.09 -21.46
C ALA A 35 5.72 3.65 -21.77
N THR A 36 6.64 3.15 -20.96
CA THR A 36 6.94 1.74 -20.84
C THR A 36 5.64 1.02 -20.51
N GLU A 37 5.55 -0.24 -20.94
CA GLU A 37 4.40 -1.10 -20.68
C GLU A 37 4.30 -1.34 -19.15
N ILE A 38 3.68 -0.40 -18.44
CA ILE A 38 3.44 -0.44 -17.00
C ILE A 38 2.18 -1.26 -16.80
N GLY A 39 2.33 -2.39 -16.13
CA GLY A 39 1.26 -3.31 -15.78
C GLY A 39 0.94 -3.24 -14.29
N GLY A 40 0.13 -4.20 -13.84
CA GLY A 40 -0.25 -4.29 -12.44
C GLY A 40 0.93 -4.61 -11.52
N TYR A 41 1.97 -5.26 -12.04
CA TYR A 41 3.18 -5.57 -11.29
C TYR A 41 3.98 -4.31 -10.94
N GLU A 42 4.19 -3.41 -11.89
CA GLU A 42 4.89 -2.14 -11.65
C GLU A 42 4.11 -1.27 -10.66
N CYS A 43 2.78 -1.25 -10.73
CA CYS A 43 1.97 -0.55 -9.72
C CYS A 43 2.16 -1.15 -8.31
N LEU A 44 2.13 -2.48 -8.19
CA LEU A 44 2.45 -3.17 -6.93
C LEU A 44 3.85 -2.82 -6.41
N PHE A 45 4.83 -2.79 -7.31
CA PHE A 45 6.20 -2.45 -6.98
C PHE A 45 6.30 -1.03 -6.40
N ILE A 46 5.69 -0.05 -7.06
CA ILE A 46 5.67 1.35 -6.62
C ILE A 46 4.98 1.46 -5.25
N SER A 47 3.81 0.85 -5.07
CA SER A 47 3.07 0.94 -3.81
C SER A 47 3.80 0.28 -2.64
N PHE A 48 4.34 -0.94 -2.82
CA PHE A 48 5.09 -1.60 -1.75
C PHE A 48 6.45 -0.93 -1.48
N SER A 49 7.10 -0.37 -2.49
CA SER A 49 8.34 0.40 -2.33
C SER A 49 8.09 1.63 -1.45
N ASN A 50 7.08 2.43 -1.77
CA ASN A 50 6.71 3.61 -0.99
C ASN A 50 6.26 3.24 0.42
N LEU A 51 5.41 2.22 0.57
CA LEU A 51 4.94 1.75 1.87
C LEU A 51 6.10 1.26 2.76
N ARG A 52 7.09 0.59 2.17
CA ARG A 52 8.27 0.14 2.89
C ARG A 52 9.14 1.30 3.37
N LEU A 53 9.47 2.24 2.49
CA LEU A 53 10.24 3.44 2.87
C LEU A 53 9.51 4.22 3.96
N TYR A 54 8.19 4.32 3.86
CA TYR A 54 7.35 4.90 4.89
C TYR A 54 7.50 4.18 6.24
N CYS A 55 7.32 2.86 6.25
CA CYS A 55 7.43 2.06 7.47
C CYS A 55 8.83 2.16 8.11
N GLU A 56 9.89 2.14 7.30
CA GLU A 56 11.27 2.31 7.77
C GLU A 56 11.47 3.69 8.44
N ASN A 57 10.90 4.76 7.86
CA ASN A 57 10.98 6.12 8.40
C ASN A 57 10.12 6.33 9.65
N SER A 58 8.95 5.70 9.71
CA SER A 58 8.02 5.79 10.84
C SER A 58 8.35 4.83 11.99
N GLY A 59 9.26 3.88 11.77
CA GLY A 59 9.59 2.83 12.74
C GLY A 59 8.51 1.74 12.86
N ILE A 60 7.67 1.58 11.84
CA ILE A 60 6.70 0.48 11.75
C ILE A 60 7.43 -0.75 11.21
N ASP A 61 7.27 -1.87 11.92
CA ASP A 61 7.87 -3.14 11.55
C ASP A 61 6.96 -3.89 10.57
N LEU A 62 7.36 -3.96 9.30
CA LEU A 62 6.61 -4.68 8.27
C LEU A 62 6.51 -6.19 8.55
N GLU A 63 7.43 -6.79 9.30
CA GLU A 63 7.33 -8.20 9.69
C GLU A 63 6.11 -8.42 10.60
N GLN A 64 5.85 -7.48 11.51
CA GLN A 64 4.66 -7.52 12.37
C GLN A 64 3.37 -7.31 11.57
N ILE A 65 3.39 -6.47 10.54
CA ILE A 65 2.25 -6.26 9.64
C ILE A 65 1.93 -7.55 8.87
N GLU A 66 2.94 -8.23 8.33
CA GLU A 66 2.77 -9.52 7.64
C GLU A 66 2.29 -10.62 8.58
N ASP A 67 2.82 -10.72 9.81
CA ASP A 67 2.37 -11.68 10.82
C ASP A 67 0.87 -11.51 11.13
N GLN A 68 0.41 -10.26 11.28
CA GLN A 68 -1.00 -9.94 11.50
C GLN A 68 -1.87 -10.29 10.29
N PHE A 69 -1.36 -10.07 9.08
CA PHE A 69 -2.05 -10.43 7.85
C PHE A 69 -2.22 -11.96 7.73
N GLN A 70 -1.18 -12.72 8.06
CA GLN A 70 -1.24 -14.19 8.05
C GLN A 70 -2.19 -14.71 9.13
N ALA A 71 -2.17 -14.14 10.34
CA ALA A 71 -3.11 -14.49 11.40
C ALA A 71 -4.57 -14.23 10.99
N LEU A 72 -4.84 -13.13 10.28
CA LEU A 72 -6.18 -12.82 9.76
C LEU A 72 -6.67 -13.88 8.76
N LYS A 73 -5.78 -14.40 7.90
CA LYS A 73 -6.11 -15.46 6.94
C LYS A 73 -6.49 -16.78 7.60
N GLU A 74 -5.96 -17.05 8.80
CA GLU A 74 -6.33 -18.23 9.58
C GLU A 74 -7.73 -18.11 10.22
N SER A 75 -8.34 -16.92 10.19
CA SER A 75 -9.70 -16.63 10.67
C SER A 75 -10.66 -16.38 9.49
N PRO A 76 -11.47 -17.38 9.05
CA PRO A 76 -12.31 -17.24 7.85
C PRO A 76 -13.36 -16.14 7.94
N GLU A 77 -13.82 -15.79 9.15
CA GLU A 77 -14.80 -14.71 9.35
C GLU A 77 -14.15 -13.32 9.16
N GLU A 78 -12.90 -13.16 9.59
CA GLU A 78 -12.16 -11.89 9.55
C GLU A 78 -11.37 -11.70 8.25
N SER A 79 -10.99 -12.78 7.58
CA SER A 79 -10.30 -12.77 6.28
C SER A 79 -11.10 -12.06 5.18
N SER A 80 -12.43 -11.93 5.35
CA SER A 80 -13.30 -11.23 4.39
C SER A 80 -13.22 -9.70 4.48
N ALA A 81 -12.62 -9.16 5.56
CA ALA A 81 -12.57 -7.72 5.82
C ALA A 81 -11.80 -6.92 4.77
N PHE A 82 -10.82 -7.56 4.10
CA PHE A 82 -9.99 -6.95 3.05
C PHE A 82 -10.14 -7.68 1.71
N ALA A 83 -11.27 -8.34 1.51
CA ALA A 83 -11.54 -9.02 0.25
C ALA A 83 -11.58 -8.00 -0.90
N ILE A 84 -10.86 -8.32 -1.97
CA ILE A 84 -10.85 -7.52 -3.19
C ILE A 84 -12.16 -7.75 -3.93
N GLN A 85 -12.85 -6.66 -4.27
CA GLN A 85 -14.13 -6.74 -4.97
C GLN A 85 -13.98 -7.44 -6.33
N GLU A 86 -15.00 -8.22 -6.71
CA GLU A 86 -15.00 -9.06 -7.92
C GLU A 86 -15.00 -8.26 -9.23
N ASP A 87 -15.19 -6.94 -9.19
CA ASP A 87 -15.32 -6.07 -10.36
C ASP A 87 -13.97 -5.62 -10.98
N LEU A 88 -12.83 -6.07 -10.44
CA LEU A 88 -11.56 -6.03 -11.17
C LEU A 88 -11.56 -7.13 -12.24
N VAL A 89 -12.23 -6.85 -13.36
CA VAL A 89 -12.34 -7.74 -14.55
C VAL A 89 -11.96 -6.98 -15.82
N GLU A 90 -11.37 -5.79 -15.68
CA GLU A 90 -10.93 -5.04 -16.85
C GLU A 90 -9.65 -5.66 -17.42
N THR A 91 -9.51 -5.64 -18.74
CA THR A 91 -8.30 -6.14 -19.43
C THR A 91 -7.07 -5.28 -19.16
N ASN A 92 -7.24 -4.13 -18.50
CA ASN A 92 -6.17 -3.20 -18.16
C ASN A 92 -5.81 -3.38 -16.69
N GLU A 93 -4.63 -3.95 -16.44
CA GLU A 93 -4.11 -4.24 -15.10
C GLU A 93 -3.92 -2.98 -14.25
N VAL A 94 -3.54 -1.86 -14.87
CA VAL A 94 -3.40 -0.57 -14.20
C VAL A 94 -4.76 -0.06 -13.73
N VAL A 95 -5.80 -0.14 -14.58
CA VAL A 95 -7.14 0.31 -14.17
C VAL A 95 -7.66 -0.55 -13.01
N ASN A 96 -7.40 -1.86 -13.04
CA ASN A 96 -7.71 -2.74 -11.91
C ASN A 96 -6.94 -2.32 -10.64
N PHE A 97 -5.69 -1.88 -10.79
CA PHE A 97 -4.91 -1.36 -9.67
C PHE A 97 -5.44 -0.03 -9.13
N CYS A 98 -5.84 0.92 -9.98
CA CYS A 98 -6.45 2.18 -9.51
C CYS A 98 -7.73 1.90 -8.71
N LYS A 99 -8.57 0.96 -9.15
CA LYS A 99 -9.74 0.51 -8.38
C LYS A 99 -9.37 -0.15 -7.05
N LEU A 100 -8.21 -0.80 -6.95
CA LEU A 100 -7.70 -1.31 -5.67
C LEU A 100 -7.38 -0.16 -4.72
N LEU A 101 -6.72 0.91 -5.21
CA LEU A 101 -6.43 2.10 -4.39
C LEU A 101 -7.71 2.79 -3.93
N GLU A 102 -8.72 2.91 -4.81
CA GLU A 102 -10.06 3.39 -4.41
C GLU A 102 -10.68 2.52 -3.31
N GLN A 103 -10.49 1.18 -3.35
CA GLN A 103 -10.96 0.29 -2.27
C GLN A 103 -10.21 0.54 -0.96
N VAL A 104 -8.90 0.82 -1.01
CA VAL A 104 -8.10 1.20 0.16
C VAL A 104 -8.64 2.51 0.76
N GLU A 105 -8.80 3.56 -0.05
CA GLU A 105 -9.31 4.86 0.40
C GLU A 105 -10.69 4.74 1.06
N ASN A 106 -11.61 3.99 0.42
CA ASN A 106 -12.94 3.73 0.96
C ASN A 106 -12.88 3.00 2.30
N SER A 107 -11.97 2.04 2.45
CA SER A 107 -11.77 1.30 3.70
C SER A 107 -11.15 2.14 4.80
N LEU A 108 -10.18 3.00 4.48
CA LEU A 108 -9.62 3.99 5.42
C LEU A 108 -10.70 4.96 5.90
N THR A 109 -11.51 5.48 4.98
CA THR A 109 -12.66 6.35 5.30
C THR A 109 -13.69 5.65 6.18
N ALA A 110 -13.98 4.38 5.91
CA ALA A 110 -14.90 3.59 6.73
C ALA A 110 -14.32 3.32 8.13
N PHE A 111 -13.02 3.08 8.21
CA PHE A 111 -12.30 2.87 9.47
C PHE A 111 -12.27 4.14 10.33
N GLU A 112 -11.96 5.30 9.75
CA GLU A 112 -12.01 6.60 10.43
C GLU A 112 -13.38 6.84 11.07
N LYS A 113 -14.46 6.71 10.27
CA LYS A 113 -15.84 6.86 10.74
C LYS A 113 -16.21 5.84 11.83
N ARG A 114 -15.65 4.63 11.78
CA ARG A 114 -15.86 3.61 12.82
C ARG A 114 -15.19 4.03 14.14
N CYS A 115 -13.97 4.56 14.08
CA CYS A 115 -13.24 5.04 15.25
C CYS A 115 -13.97 6.21 15.94
N GLU A 116 -14.60 7.12 15.18
CA GLU A 116 -15.42 8.20 15.76
C GLU A 116 -16.58 7.68 16.63
N ASN A 117 -17.04 6.45 16.38
CA ASN A 117 -18.21 5.85 17.01
C ASN A 117 -17.85 4.66 17.93
N SER A 118 -16.57 4.40 18.18
CA SER A 118 -16.10 3.27 18.98
C SER A 118 -14.94 3.68 19.90
N ASP A 119 -14.45 2.72 20.70
CA ASP A 119 -13.23 2.89 21.50
C ASP A 119 -11.95 2.58 20.68
N GLU A 120 -12.09 2.28 19.38
CA GLU A 120 -10.95 2.06 18.48
C GLU A 120 -10.23 3.39 18.18
N VAL A 121 -8.92 3.31 17.98
CA VAL A 121 -8.09 4.47 17.64
C VAL A 121 -7.82 4.44 16.15
N PHE A 122 -8.09 5.57 15.50
CA PHE A 122 -7.62 5.82 14.14
C PHE A 122 -6.13 6.18 14.21
N ASP A 123 -5.26 5.21 13.95
CA ASP A 123 -3.82 5.36 14.02
C ASP A 123 -3.12 4.89 12.74
N GLU A 124 -1.87 5.34 12.61
CA GLU A 124 -1.01 5.07 11.47
C GLU A 124 -0.81 3.57 11.24
N TRP A 125 -0.64 2.79 12.31
CA TRP A 125 -0.38 1.36 12.19
C TRP A 125 -1.56 0.64 11.55
N ALA A 126 -2.78 0.97 11.97
CA ALA A 126 -4.00 0.42 11.39
C ALA A 126 -4.19 0.85 9.93
N CYS A 127 -3.85 2.10 9.58
CA CYS A 127 -3.88 2.57 8.19
C CYS A 127 -2.88 1.80 7.30
N VAL A 128 -1.65 1.61 7.76
CA VAL A 128 -0.63 0.78 7.09
C VAL A 128 -1.13 -0.66 6.93
N PHE A 129 -1.71 -1.24 7.98
CA PHE A 129 -2.25 -2.60 7.93
C PHE A 129 -3.38 -2.76 6.91
N ILE A 130 -4.29 -1.78 6.81
CA ILE A 130 -5.37 -1.75 5.82
C ILE A 130 -4.80 -1.75 4.41
N MET A 131 -3.92 -0.78 4.09
CA MET A 131 -3.31 -0.66 2.76
C MET A 131 -2.51 -1.92 2.40
N TYR A 132 -1.68 -2.41 3.32
CA TYR A 132 -0.90 -3.62 3.14
C TYR A 132 -1.77 -4.84 2.83
N SER A 133 -2.87 -5.03 3.58
CA SER A 133 -3.76 -6.17 3.41
C SER A 133 -4.41 -6.20 2.02
N TYR A 134 -4.83 -5.04 1.50
CA TYR A 134 -5.36 -4.93 0.13
C TYR A 134 -4.28 -5.26 -0.92
N LEU A 135 -3.09 -4.68 -0.80
CA LEU A 135 -1.99 -4.95 -1.73
C LEU A 135 -1.57 -6.43 -1.71
N ARG A 136 -1.48 -7.05 -0.53
CA ARG A 136 -1.17 -8.48 -0.41
C ARG A 136 -2.24 -9.37 -0.99
N ASN A 137 -3.52 -9.06 -0.75
CA ASN A 137 -4.61 -9.79 -1.38
C ASN A 137 -4.60 -9.62 -2.91
N TYR A 138 -4.11 -8.48 -3.41
CA TYR A 138 -4.00 -8.25 -4.85
C TYR A 138 -2.89 -9.11 -5.45
N CYS A 139 -1.75 -9.26 -4.75
CA CYS A 139 -0.74 -10.24 -5.14
C CYS A 139 -1.31 -11.65 -5.20
N VAL A 140 -2.15 -12.06 -4.24
CA VAL A 140 -2.79 -13.39 -4.26
C VAL A 140 -3.73 -13.53 -5.45
N LYS A 141 -4.53 -12.50 -5.75
CA LYS A 141 -5.48 -12.49 -6.86
C LYS A 141 -4.79 -12.59 -8.23
N GLU A 142 -3.73 -11.82 -8.41
CA GLU A 142 -2.95 -11.74 -9.66
C GLU A 142 -1.82 -12.79 -9.73
N GLU A 143 -1.77 -13.73 -8.78
CA GLU A 143 -0.74 -14.78 -8.69
C GLU A 143 0.70 -14.25 -8.67
N VAL A 144 0.92 -13.06 -8.11
CA VAL A 144 2.23 -12.41 -7.98
C VAL A 144 3.05 -13.10 -6.89
N ASP A 145 4.29 -13.45 -7.22
CA ASP A 145 5.27 -13.95 -6.25
C ASP A 145 5.70 -12.80 -5.31
N PHE A 146 5.07 -12.76 -4.14
CA PHE A 146 5.32 -11.71 -3.17
C PHE A 146 6.74 -11.74 -2.59
N GLU A 147 7.33 -12.92 -2.40
CA GLU A 147 8.70 -13.03 -1.88
C GLU A 147 9.69 -12.44 -2.88
N ASN A 148 9.50 -12.74 -4.18
CA ASN A 148 10.30 -12.14 -5.23
C ASN A 148 10.11 -10.62 -5.31
N LEU A 149 8.86 -10.13 -5.26
CA LEU A 149 8.57 -8.70 -5.25
C LEU A 149 9.28 -7.96 -4.11
N GLN A 150 9.21 -8.50 -2.89
CA GLN A 150 9.91 -7.92 -1.73
C GLN A 150 11.43 -7.93 -1.89
N GLN A 151 11.98 -8.99 -2.50
CA GLN A 151 13.41 -9.09 -2.76
C GLN A 151 13.88 -8.06 -3.80
N GLU A 152 13.11 -7.84 -4.87
CA GLU A 152 13.41 -6.83 -5.89
C GLU A 152 13.38 -5.41 -5.31
N ILE A 153 12.37 -5.09 -4.50
CA ILE A 153 12.28 -3.81 -3.78
C ILE A 153 13.49 -3.64 -2.85
N SER A 154 13.84 -4.69 -2.08
CA SER A 154 15.01 -4.65 -1.19
C SER A 154 16.30 -4.34 -1.93
N ASN A 155 16.48 -4.93 -3.11
CA ASN A 155 17.69 -4.71 -3.92
C ASN A 155 17.75 -3.27 -4.41
N LEU A 156 16.63 -2.73 -4.92
CA LEU A 156 16.55 -1.35 -5.38
C LEU A 156 16.88 -0.36 -4.26
N HIS A 157 16.26 -0.50 -3.09
CA HIS A 157 16.53 0.38 -1.94
C HIS A 157 18.00 0.31 -1.50
N ALA A 158 18.59 -0.89 -1.48
CA ALA A 158 20.00 -1.06 -1.15
C ALA A 158 20.96 -0.49 -2.20
N GLU A 159 20.55 -0.37 -3.47
CA GLU A 159 21.31 0.31 -4.52
C GLU A 159 21.24 1.83 -4.35
N MET A 160 20.03 2.38 -4.12
CA MET A 160 19.83 3.80 -3.87
C MET A 160 20.64 4.29 -2.65
N GLU A 161 20.67 3.52 -1.57
CA GLU A 161 21.49 3.83 -0.39
C GLU A 161 22.99 3.89 -0.66
N LYS A 162 23.49 3.08 -1.61
CA LYS A 162 24.92 3.09 -1.97
C LYS A 162 25.25 4.34 -2.76
N ASP A 163 24.40 4.69 -3.72
CA ASP A 163 24.56 5.89 -4.54
C ASP A 163 24.53 7.16 -3.68
N GLU A 164 23.64 7.25 -2.69
CA GLU A 164 23.62 8.36 -1.73
C GLU A 164 24.89 8.48 -0.89
N LYS A 165 25.54 7.36 -0.55
CA LYS A 165 26.78 7.34 0.27
C LYS A 165 28.04 7.63 -0.55
N GLU A 166 27.96 7.51 -1.88
CA GLU A 166 29.08 7.76 -2.81
C GLU A 166 29.08 9.19 -3.40
N THR A 167 28.06 9.99 -3.11
CA THR A 167 27.91 11.39 -3.58
C THR A 167 28.27 12.42 -2.51
#